data_AF-A0A8T4AU87-F1
#
_entry.id   AF-A0A8T4AU87-F1
#
_cell.length_a   1.000
_cell.length_b   1.000
_cell.length_c   1.000
_cell.angle_alpha   90.00
_cell.angle_beta   90.00
_cell.angle_gamma   90.00
#
_symmetry.space_group_name_H-M   'P 1'
#
loop_
_entity.id
_entity.type
_entity.pdbx_description
1 polymer ?
#
loop_
_entity_poly.entity_id
_entity_poly.type
_entity_poly.pdbx_seq_one_letter_code
_entity_poly.pdbx_strand_id
1 'polypeptide(L)'
;MSNINISLFIECLVELSDLSNQRSVWLGEKPDQQSSLLEAAEGLFNDSGYEFVLEKEGAVFGTKIDKKLEELAKKISNIDARIVTKEAISGIKMEQVRYSAVEILSLLKQRI
;
A
#
# COMPACT_ATOMS: atom_id res chain seq x y z
N MET A 1 -14.09 13.43 -14.90
CA MET A 1 -12.70 13.59 -14.43
C MET A 1 -12.40 12.34 -13.63
N SER A 2 -11.29 11.68 -13.90
CA SER A 2 -10.90 10.49 -13.13
C SER A 2 -10.40 11.01 -11.79
N ASN A 3 -11.16 10.84 -10.71
CA ASN A 3 -10.82 11.40 -9.42
C ASN A 3 -10.27 10.28 -8.54
N ILE A 4 -9.08 10.46 -7.97
CA ILE A 4 -8.49 9.49 -7.06
C ILE A 4 -9.11 9.66 -5.69
N ASN A 5 -9.48 8.55 -5.05
CA ASN A 5 -9.85 8.54 -3.65
C ASN A 5 -8.58 8.63 -2.80
N ILE A 6 -8.13 9.87 -2.54
CA ILE A 6 -6.93 10.15 -1.75
C ILE A 6 -7.04 9.61 -0.32
N SER A 7 -8.23 9.61 0.29
CA SER A 7 -8.40 9.07 1.65
C SER A 7 -8.07 7.59 1.69
N LEU A 8 -8.71 6.80 0.83
CA LEU A 8 -8.47 5.36 0.71
C LEU A 8 -7.01 5.08 0.35
N PHE A 9 -6.45 5.83 -0.61
CA PHE A 9 -5.05 5.69 -1.00
C PHE A 9 -4.09 5.86 0.19
N ILE A 10 -4.31 6.90 1.01
CA ILE A 10 -3.48 7.17 2.19
C ILE A 10 -3.74 6.13 3.29
N GLU A 11 -4.97 5.71 3.52
CA GLU A 11 -5.33 4.67 4.50
C GLU A 11 -4.62 3.35 4.20
N CYS A 12 -4.70 2.86 2.95
CA CYS A 12 -4.00 1.65 2.53
C CYS A 12 -2.48 1.79 2.62
N LEU A 13 -1.93 2.96 2.27
CA LEU A 13 -0.49 3.19 2.37
C LEU A 13 -0.01 3.26 3.83
N VAL A 14 -0.83 3.81 4.74
CA VAL A 14 -0.58 3.79 6.19
C VAL A 14 -0.59 2.36 6.71
N GLU A 15 -1.58 1.56 6.33
CA GLU A 15 -1.65 0.14 6.67
C GLU A 15 -0.41 -0.62 6.19
N LEU A 16 0.03 -0.40 4.94
CA LEU A 16 1.24 -1.02 4.41
C LEU A 16 2.53 -0.55 5.11
N SER A 17 2.51 0.60 5.78
CA SER A 17 3.68 1.20 6.44
C SER A 17 3.88 0.78 7.90
N ASP A 18 2.82 0.33 8.58
CA ASP A 18 2.81 0.14 10.03
C ASP A 18 2.63 -1.34 10.43
N LEU A 19 3.67 -1.90 11.06
CA LEU A 19 3.65 -3.26 11.58
C LEU A 19 2.56 -3.49 12.64
N SER A 20 2.35 -2.53 13.53
CA SER A 20 1.34 -2.66 14.60
C SER A 20 -0.07 -2.66 13.99
N ASN A 21 -0.30 -1.82 12.98
CA ASN A 21 -1.57 -1.79 12.27
C ASN A 21 -1.81 -3.13 11.53
N GLN A 22 -0.82 -3.62 10.78
CA GLN A 22 -0.88 -4.93 10.10
C GLN A 22 -1.22 -6.06 11.05
N ARG A 23 -0.59 -6.11 12.23
CA ARG A 23 -0.92 -7.11 13.25
C ARG A 23 -2.35 -6.97 13.73
N SER A 24 -2.80 -5.74 13.97
CA SER A 24 -4.16 -5.47 14.43
C SER A 24 -5.21 -5.94 13.43
N VAL A 25 -5.07 -5.60 12.14
CA VAL A 25 -6.12 -5.82 11.13
C VAL A 25 -5.96 -7.10 10.31
N TRP A 26 -4.74 -7.63 10.13
CA TRP A 26 -4.51 -8.85 9.34
C TRP A 26 -4.48 -10.13 10.17
N LEU A 27 -4.21 -10.03 11.47
CA LEU A 27 -4.26 -11.17 12.39
C LEU A 27 -5.58 -11.23 13.18
N GLY A 28 -6.52 -10.32 12.90
CA GLY A 28 -7.84 -10.29 13.54
C GLY A 28 -7.76 -10.01 15.04
N GLU A 29 -6.76 -9.25 15.51
CA GLU A 29 -6.69 -8.82 16.92
C GLU A 29 -7.88 -7.89 17.28
N LYS A 30 -8.57 -7.34 16.26
CA LYS A 30 -9.84 -6.63 16.39
C LYS A 30 -10.95 -7.35 15.59
N PRO A 31 -12.08 -7.72 16.20
CA PRO A 31 -13.14 -8.48 15.54
C PRO A 31 -13.86 -7.74 14.40
N ASP A 32 -13.84 -6.41 14.45
CA ASP A 32 -14.57 -5.49 13.57
C ASP A 32 -13.70 -4.82 12.50
N GLN A 33 -12.39 -5.09 12.52
CA GLN A 33 -11.43 -4.56 11.56
C GLN A 33 -10.61 -5.71 10.99
N GLN A 34 -11.00 -6.17 9.80
CA GLN A 34 -10.28 -7.20 9.05
C GLN A 34 -9.81 -6.62 7.72
N SER A 35 -8.56 -6.89 7.39
CA SER A 35 -7.93 -6.56 6.12
C SER A 35 -6.87 -7.62 5.81
N SER A 36 -6.20 -7.49 4.67
CA SER A 36 -5.12 -8.36 4.22
C SER A 36 -4.14 -7.60 3.35
N LEU A 37 -2.98 -8.20 3.07
CA LEU A 37 -2.04 -7.64 2.11
C LEU A 37 -2.68 -7.41 0.74
N LEU A 38 -3.58 -8.32 0.32
CA LEU A 38 -4.27 -8.21 -0.96
C LEU A 38 -5.24 -7.03 -0.94
N GLU A 39 -6.10 -6.92 0.07
CA GLU A 39 -7.06 -5.82 0.20
C GLU A 39 -6.36 -4.46 0.32
N ALA A 40 -5.26 -4.38 1.07
CA ALA A 40 -4.46 -3.15 1.16
C ALA A 40 -3.83 -2.77 -0.20
N ALA A 41 -3.39 -3.76 -0.99
CA ALA A 41 -2.82 -3.52 -2.31
C ALA A 41 -3.89 -3.13 -3.34
N GLU A 42 -5.03 -3.83 -3.36
CA GLU A 42 -6.18 -3.51 -4.22
C GLU A 42 -6.74 -2.13 -3.87
N GLY A 43 -6.91 -1.85 -2.58
CA GLY A 43 -7.29 -0.53 -2.06
C GLY A 43 -6.35 0.58 -2.53
N LEU A 44 -5.04 0.33 -2.50
CA LEU A 44 -4.03 1.29 -2.90
C LEU A 44 -4.00 1.53 -4.42
N PHE A 45 -3.95 0.48 -5.24
CA PHE A 45 -3.67 0.59 -6.67
C PHE A 45 -4.94 0.66 -7.53
N ASN A 46 -5.98 -0.09 -7.16
CA ASN A 46 -7.19 -0.27 -7.96
C ASN A 46 -8.35 0.56 -7.43
N ASP A 47 -8.80 0.29 -6.20
CA ASP A 47 -10.04 0.86 -5.67
C ASP A 47 -9.92 2.37 -5.38
N SER A 48 -8.69 2.84 -5.12
CA SER A 48 -8.41 4.28 -5.05
C SER A 48 -8.56 4.99 -6.40
N GLY A 49 -8.53 4.25 -7.52
CA GLY A 49 -8.46 4.77 -8.88
C GLY A 49 -7.06 5.18 -9.33
N TYR A 50 -6.00 4.92 -8.54
CA TYR A 50 -4.62 5.32 -8.86
C TYR A 50 -4.15 4.80 -10.22
N GLU A 51 -4.22 3.48 -10.47
CA GLU A 51 -3.74 2.90 -11.73
C GLU A 51 -4.50 3.46 -12.93
N PHE A 52 -5.81 3.64 -12.80
CA PHE A 52 -6.63 4.20 -13.85
C PHE A 52 -6.23 5.64 -14.22
N VAL A 53 -5.92 6.48 -13.23
CA VAL A 53 -5.44 7.84 -13.52
C VAL A 53 -4.02 7.81 -14.08
N LEU A 54 -3.14 6.94 -13.57
CA LEU A 54 -1.78 6.80 -14.06
C LEU A 54 -1.73 6.39 -15.53
N GLU A 55 -2.54 5.40 -15.93
CA GLU A 55 -2.64 4.96 -17.32
C GLU A 55 -3.13 6.06 -18.27
N LYS A 56 -4.08 6.86 -17.79
CA LYS A 56 -4.71 7.91 -18.59
C LYS A 56 -3.86 9.18 -18.71
N GLU A 57 -3.20 9.59 -17.63
CA GLU A 57 -2.56 10.90 -17.50
C GLU A 57 -1.03 10.81 -17.51
N GLY A 58 -0.45 9.60 -17.34
CA GLY A 58 0.98 9.34 -17.35
C GLY A 58 1.73 9.75 -16.07
N ALA A 59 1.09 10.52 -15.20
CA ALA A 59 1.56 10.85 -13.86
C ALA A 59 0.37 11.21 -12.96
N VAL A 60 0.45 10.84 -11.69
CA VAL A 60 -0.57 11.11 -10.69
C VAL A 60 -0.03 12.09 -9.64
N PHE A 61 0.94 11.63 -8.87
CA PHE A 61 1.59 12.42 -7.83
C PHE A 61 2.91 13.01 -8.31
N GLY A 62 3.25 12.80 -9.59
CA GLY A 62 4.48 13.19 -10.23
C GLY A 62 5.49 12.05 -10.29
N THR A 63 6.34 12.08 -11.32
CA THR A 63 7.20 10.96 -11.74
C THR A 63 8.02 10.32 -10.61
N LYS A 64 8.48 11.10 -9.62
CA LYS A 64 9.25 10.57 -8.48
C LYS A 64 8.41 9.67 -7.57
N ILE A 65 7.17 10.08 -7.27
CA ILE A 65 6.29 9.32 -6.36
C ILE A 65 5.69 8.14 -7.11
N ASP A 66 5.24 8.35 -8.34
CA ASP A 66 4.64 7.30 -9.18
C ASP A 66 5.62 6.14 -9.44
N LYS A 67 6.92 6.44 -9.67
CA LYS A 67 7.97 5.39 -9.77
C LYS A 67 8.16 4.60 -8.47
N LYS A 68 8.10 5.27 -7.32
CA LYS A 68 8.19 4.57 -6.02
C LYS A 68 6.97 3.68 -5.77
N LEU A 69 5.79 4.08 -6.24
CA LEU A 69 4.57 3.27 -6.20
C LEU A 69 4.68 2.04 -7.10
N GLU A 70 5.25 2.19 -8.30
CA GLU A 70 5.55 1.05 -9.18
C GLU A 70 6.54 0.06 -8.52
N GLU A 71 7.60 0.57 -7.88
CA GLU A 71 8.54 -0.24 -7.12
C GLU A 71 7.89 -0.94 -5.92
N LEU A 72 6.96 -0.26 -5.24
CA LEU A 72 6.16 -0.83 -4.16
C LEU A 72 5.29 -1.98 -4.66
N ALA A 73 4.59 -1.81 -5.79
CA ALA A 73 3.79 -2.86 -6.41
C ALA A 73 4.63 -4.12 -6.71
N LYS A 74 5.85 -3.94 -7.25
CA LYS A 74 6.80 -5.04 -7.50
C LYS A 74 7.27 -5.71 -6.20
N LYS A 75 7.45 -4.97 -5.12
CA LYS A 75 7.81 -5.55 -3.80
C LYS A 75 6.66 -6.38 -3.24
N ILE A 76 5.44 -5.89 -3.37
CA ILE A 76 4.22 -6.59 -2.94
C ILE A 76 4.05 -7.89 -3.72
N SER A 77 4.17 -7.84 -5.06
CA SER A 77 4.02 -9.02 -5.92
C SER A 77 5.06 -10.12 -5.69
N ASN A 78 6.18 -9.79 -5.03
CA ASN A 78 7.25 -10.74 -4.71
C ASN A 78 7.02 -11.49 -3.39
N ILE A 79 5.98 -11.18 -2.63
CA ILE A 79 5.62 -11.91 -1.41
C ILE A 79 4.85 -13.17 -1.82
N ASP A 80 5.27 -14.32 -1.28
CA ASP A 80 4.60 -15.59 -1.59
C ASP A 80 3.21 -15.60 -0.96
N ALA A 81 2.16 -15.61 -1.78
CA ALA A 81 0.78 -15.64 -1.33
C ALA A 81 0.43 -16.89 -0.50
N ARG A 82 1.26 -17.93 -0.51
CA ARG A 82 1.05 -19.17 0.25
C ARG A 82 1.64 -19.13 1.66
N ILE A 83 2.44 -18.13 1.99
CA ILE A 83 3.03 -18.01 3.32
C ILE A 83 1.95 -17.63 4.34
N VAL A 84 2.06 -18.13 5.58
CA VAL A 84 1.11 -17.78 6.64
C VAL A 84 1.22 -16.28 6.94
N THR A 85 0.08 -15.58 7.08
CA THR A 85 0.03 -14.12 7.29
C THR A 85 1.00 -13.63 8.38
N LYS A 86 1.07 -14.34 9.50
CA LYS A 86 1.99 -14.02 10.60
C LYS A 86 3.46 -14.06 10.17
N GLU A 87 3.84 -15.07 9.40
CA GLU A 87 5.19 -15.21 8.86
C GLU A 87 5.47 -14.14 7.80
N ALA A 88 4.48 -13.85 6.93
CA ALA A 88 4.54 -12.79 5.94
C ALA A 88 4.89 -11.44 6.58
N ILE A 89 4.11 -11.03 7.60
CA ILE A 89 4.27 -9.75 8.31
C ILE A 89 5.67 -9.61 8.90
N SER A 90 6.21 -10.68 9.49
CA SER A 90 7.55 -10.70 10.09
C SER A 90 8.70 -10.83 9.08
N GLY A 91 8.39 -11.12 7.81
CA GLY A 91 9.39 -11.41 6.79
C GLY A 91 10.12 -10.16 6.27
N ILE A 92 11.36 -10.36 5.82
CA ILE A 92 12.21 -9.31 5.24
C ILE A 92 11.56 -8.60 4.04
N LYS A 93 10.75 -9.33 3.25
CA LYS A 93 10.03 -8.75 2.10
C LYS A 93 8.95 -7.75 2.56
N MET A 94 8.19 -8.07 3.61
CA MET A 94 7.22 -7.12 4.17
C MET A 94 7.91 -5.94 4.86
N GLU A 95 9.09 -6.15 5.45
CA GLU A 95 9.88 -5.04 5.97
C GLU A 95 10.26 -4.04 4.86
N GLN A 96 10.67 -4.54 3.69
CA GLN A 96 10.95 -3.70 2.52
C GLN A 96 9.71 -2.97 1.99
N VAL A 97 8.54 -3.62 2.02
CA VAL A 97 7.24 -2.99 1.70
C VAL A 97 6.96 -1.85 2.67
N ARG A 98 7.09 -2.08 3.99
CA ARG A 98 6.88 -1.05 5.02
C ARG A 98 7.79 0.15 4.83
N TYR A 99 9.10 -0.05 4.65
CA TYR A 99 10.02 1.06 4.40
C TYR A 99 9.62 1.87 3.16
N SER A 100 9.25 1.19 2.07
CA SER A 100 8.84 1.85 0.83
C SER A 100 7.56 2.67 1.04
N ALA A 101 6.58 2.12 1.77
CA ALA A 101 5.34 2.83 2.09
C ALA A 101 5.59 4.06 2.97
N VAL A 102 6.46 3.97 3.99
CA VAL A 102 6.88 5.11 4.83
C VAL A 102 7.52 6.22 3.98
N GLU A 103 8.41 5.87 3.06
CA GLU A 103 9.05 6.84 2.17
C GLU A 103 8.03 7.56 1.28
N ILE A 104 7.08 6.81 0.70
CA ILE A 104 6.03 7.38 -0.16
C ILE A 104 5.12 8.31 0.65
N LEU A 105 4.67 7.90 1.84
CA LEU A 105 3.89 8.75 2.75
C LEU A 105 4.62 10.03 3.09
N SER A 106 5.92 9.95 3.37
CA SER A 106 6.75 11.11 3.69
C SER A 106 6.85 12.09 2.53
N LEU A 107 6.95 11.59 1.30
CA LEU A 107 6.98 12.42 0.09
C LEU A 107 5.62 13.06 -0.20
N LEU A 108 4.52 12.33 0.03
CA LEU A 108 3.17 12.84 -0.14
C LEU A 108 2.88 13.98 0.84
N LYS A 109 3.20 13.82 2.13
CA LYS A 109 3.04 14.85 3.17
C LYS A 109 3.79 16.16 2.89
N GLN A 110 4.76 16.17 1.99
CA GLN A 110 5.46 17.39 1.57
C GLN A 110 4.73 18.13 0.42
N ARG A 111 3.70 17.51 -0.17
CA ARG A 111 2.95 18.00 -1.34
C ARG A 111 1.48 18.32 -1.05
N ILE A 112 0.89 17.65 -0.07
CA ILE A 112 -0.49 17.89 0.40
C ILE A 112 -0.51 18.73 1.68
#